data_AF-A0A1K2FY94-F1
#
_entry.id   AF-A0A1K2FY94-F1
#
_cell.length_a   1.000
_cell.length_b   1.000
_cell.length_c   1.000
_cell.angle_alpha   90.00
_cell.angle_beta   90.00
_cell.angle_gamma   90.00
#
_symmetry.space_group_name_H-M   'P 1'
#
loop_
_entity.id
_entity.type
_entity.pdbx_description
1 polymer ?
#
loop_
_entity_poly.entity_id
_entity_poly.type
_entity_poly.pdbx_seq_one_letter_code
_entity_poly.pdbx_strand_id
1 'polypeptide(L)'
;MTHYTGAVPAAQRPTDWRLLGACAGLDPDRWFPRPGDTLAVQAAKSICFGCPSMLRCASQALTRREDWGVWGGLSEGQRATIRKKYKAHQLENPARLEAAVYGALHFELNPTETLRSVWDDNTCVLPGGHLGWKSASTSFSFHGISITPKQLSFLLDRGHKAVGQVRRSPDCPVVECVHPRHLMDAEERRQRVVAERAARADTNQLAA
;
A
#
# COMPACT_ATOMS: atom_id res chain seq x y z
N MET A 1 -5.40 27.15 -58.82
CA MET A 1 -4.69 27.38 -57.56
C MET A 1 -5.72 27.77 -56.51
N THR A 2 -6.11 26.84 -55.63
CA THR A 2 -7.10 27.09 -54.58
C THR A 2 -6.43 27.78 -53.41
N HIS A 3 -6.73 29.06 -53.20
CA HIS A 3 -6.31 29.82 -52.03
C HIS A 3 -7.18 29.41 -50.84
N TYR A 4 -6.65 28.52 -50.00
CA TYR A 4 -7.25 28.23 -48.70
C TYR A 4 -7.09 29.44 -47.77
N THR A 5 -8.21 30.06 -47.39
CA THR A 5 -8.31 31.21 -46.48
C THR A 5 -8.96 30.82 -45.14
N GLY A 6 -8.86 29.55 -44.74
CA GLY A 6 -9.38 29.10 -43.45
C GLY A 6 -8.49 29.58 -42.31
N ALA A 7 -8.95 30.58 -41.57
CA ALA A 7 -8.39 30.90 -40.26
C ALA A 7 -8.55 29.67 -39.35
N VAL A 8 -7.44 29.11 -38.86
CA VAL A 8 -7.46 28.03 -37.88
C VAL A 8 -8.12 28.59 -36.62
N PRO A 9 -9.28 28.05 -36.18
CA PRO A 9 -9.88 28.51 -34.94
C PRO A 9 -8.85 28.31 -33.83
N ALA A 10 -8.68 29.31 -32.98
CA ALA A 10 -7.80 29.26 -31.82
C ALA A 10 -8.36 28.23 -30.82
N ALA A 11 -8.21 26.95 -31.12
CA ALA A 11 -8.41 25.87 -30.18
C ALA A 11 -7.43 26.16 -29.05
N GLN A 12 -7.96 26.60 -27.90
CA GLN A 12 -7.16 26.84 -26.70
C GLN A 12 -6.35 25.56 -26.45
N ARG A 13 -5.03 25.66 -26.62
CA ARG A 13 -4.14 24.57 -26.27
C ARG A 13 -4.37 24.26 -24.79
N PRO A 14 -4.53 22.99 -24.40
CA PRO A 14 -4.66 22.63 -23.00
C PRO A 14 -3.49 23.26 -22.22
N THR A 15 -3.79 24.02 -21.16
CA THR A 15 -2.77 24.66 -20.33
C THR A 15 -1.75 23.62 -19.89
N ASP A 16 -0.45 23.91 -20.07
CA ASP A 16 0.60 23.00 -19.61
C ASP A 16 0.50 22.86 -18.09
N TRP A 17 0.23 21.64 -17.63
CA TRP A 17 0.06 21.34 -16.21
C TRP A 17 1.27 21.70 -15.37
N ARG A 18 2.46 21.79 -15.98
CA ARG A 18 3.69 22.21 -15.31
C ARG A 18 3.58 23.64 -14.77
N LEU A 19 2.81 24.50 -15.45
CA LEU A 19 2.55 25.87 -15.04
C LEU A 19 1.65 25.94 -13.79
N LEU A 20 0.90 24.87 -13.50
CA LEU A 20 0.09 24.75 -12.28
C LEU A 20 0.88 24.14 -11.11
N GLY A 21 2.15 23.82 -11.30
CA GLY A 21 2.98 23.23 -10.26
C GLY A 21 3.20 24.21 -9.11
N ALA A 22 2.95 23.80 -7.86
CA ALA A 22 3.30 24.59 -6.67
C ALA A 22 4.82 24.85 -6.55
N CYS A 23 5.64 24.11 -7.30
CA CYS A 23 7.07 24.34 -7.44
C CYS A 23 7.44 25.48 -8.39
N ALA A 24 6.51 25.97 -9.21
CA ALA A 24 6.78 27.01 -10.19
C ALA A 24 7.23 28.30 -9.49
N GLY A 25 8.38 28.83 -9.90
CA GLY A 25 8.97 30.06 -9.33
C GLY A 25 9.82 29.84 -8.08
N LEU A 26 9.98 28.61 -7.61
CA LEU A 26 10.92 28.25 -6.54
C LEU A 26 12.25 27.74 -7.12
N ASP A 27 13.30 27.75 -6.29
CA ASP A 27 14.63 27.25 -6.66
C ASP A 27 14.58 25.75 -7.03
N PRO A 28 14.94 25.36 -8.27
CA PRO A 28 14.94 23.97 -8.71
C PRO A 28 15.77 23.04 -7.84
N ASP A 29 16.88 23.53 -7.26
CA ASP A 29 17.80 22.71 -6.45
C ASP A 29 17.12 22.12 -5.22
N ARG A 30 16.02 22.74 -4.76
CA ARG A 30 15.20 22.21 -3.66
C ARG A 30 14.62 20.83 -3.95
N TRP A 31 14.37 20.48 -5.22
CA TRP A 31 13.89 19.16 -5.62
C TRP A 31 15.02 18.15 -5.89
N PHE A 32 16.28 18.57 -5.84
CA PHE A 32 17.45 17.72 -6.05
C PHE A 32 18.39 17.76 -4.83
N PRO A 33 17.92 17.33 -3.65
CA PRO A 33 18.73 17.32 -2.43
C PRO A 33 19.90 16.36 -2.54
N ARG A 34 20.95 16.62 -1.76
CA ARG A 34 22.13 15.74 -1.70
C ARG A 34 21.74 14.35 -1.17
N PRO A 35 22.41 13.28 -1.62
CA PRO A 35 22.19 11.95 -1.07
C PRO A 35 22.33 11.95 0.46
N GLY A 36 21.31 11.44 1.16
CA GLY A 36 21.27 11.39 2.63
C GLY A 36 20.67 12.61 3.31
N ASP A 37 20.38 13.71 2.61
CA ASP A 37 19.69 14.87 3.17
C ASP A 37 18.18 14.63 3.24
N THR A 38 17.77 13.86 4.24
CA THR A 38 16.37 13.49 4.46
C THR A 38 15.49 14.69 4.76
N LEU A 39 16.02 15.72 5.43
CA LEU A 39 15.25 16.92 5.76
C LEU A 39 14.92 17.73 4.50
N ALA A 40 15.88 17.91 3.59
CA ALA A 40 15.64 18.59 2.32
C ALA A 40 14.65 17.80 1.44
N VAL A 41 14.74 16.47 1.40
CA VAL A 41 13.74 15.61 0.72
C VAL A 41 12.34 15.88 1.28
N GLN A 42 12.17 15.86 2.61
CA GLN A 42 10.85 16.10 3.22
C GLN A 42 10.36 17.54 2.98
N ALA A 43 11.25 18.53 3.01
CA ALA A 43 10.92 19.93 2.72
C ALA A 43 10.52 20.18 1.26
N ALA A 44 10.97 19.35 0.31
CA ALA A 44 10.51 19.38 -1.07
C ALA A 44 9.17 18.67 -1.24
N LYS A 45 9.01 17.50 -0.58
CA LYS A 45 7.77 16.72 -0.60
C LYS A 45 6.58 17.48 -0.01
N SER A 46 6.78 18.25 1.05
CA SER A 46 5.71 19.05 1.66
C SER A 46 5.07 20.05 0.69
N ILE A 47 5.85 20.64 -0.23
CA ILE A 47 5.33 21.52 -1.29
C ILE A 47 4.49 20.70 -2.29
N CYS A 48 4.88 19.47 -2.57
CA CYS A 48 4.13 18.61 -3.49
C CYS A 48 2.74 18.23 -2.95
N PHE A 49 2.55 18.09 -1.63
CA PHE A 49 1.33 17.52 -1.03
C PHE A 49 0.06 18.37 -1.11
N GLY A 50 0.10 19.57 -1.70
CA GLY A 50 -1.08 20.33 -2.10
C GLY A 50 -1.08 20.70 -3.58
N CYS A 51 -0.13 20.18 -4.36
CA CYS A 51 0.08 20.60 -5.73
C CYS A 51 -0.99 20.01 -6.66
N PRO A 52 -1.74 20.82 -7.44
CA PRO A 52 -2.81 20.34 -8.30
C PRO A 52 -2.30 19.43 -9.43
N SER A 53 -1.01 19.50 -9.75
CA SER A 53 -0.38 18.67 -10.76
C SER A 53 0.45 17.50 -10.19
N MET A 54 0.35 17.20 -8.89
CA MET A 54 1.14 16.18 -8.21
C MET A 54 1.07 14.80 -8.89
N LEU A 55 -0.13 14.27 -9.14
CA LEU A 55 -0.30 12.96 -9.77
C LEU A 55 0.23 12.93 -11.22
N ARG A 56 -0.01 14.00 -11.99
CA ARG A 56 0.49 14.10 -13.37
C ARG A 56 2.02 14.22 -13.41
N CYS A 57 2.60 14.93 -12.45
CA CYS A 57 4.04 15.01 -12.24
C CYS A 57 4.65 13.64 -11.89
N ALA A 58 4.05 12.93 -10.93
CA ALA A 58 4.46 11.57 -10.55
C ALA A 58 4.40 10.61 -11.75
N SER A 59 3.29 10.63 -12.51
CA SER A 59 3.13 9.84 -13.73
C SER A 59 4.26 10.11 -14.73
N GLN A 60 4.52 11.38 -15.03
CA GLN A 60 5.57 11.74 -15.99
C GLN A 60 6.96 11.30 -15.52
N ALA A 61 7.28 11.47 -14.24
CA ALA A 61 8.55 11.03 -13.67
C ALA A 61 8.70 9.50 -13.69
N LEU A 62 7.63 8.75 -13.43
CA LEU A 62 7.63 7.28 -13.49
C LEU A 62 7.79 6.78 -14.93
N THR A 63 7.10 7.39 -15.89
CA THR A 63 7.16 7.03 -17.31
C THR A 63 8.52 7.36 -17.93
N ARG A 64 9.06 8.55 -17.63
CA ARG A 64 10.40 8.97 -18.10
C ARG A 64 11.55 8.31 -17.36
N ARG A 65 11.24 7.57 -16.28
CA ARG A 65 12.22 6.97 -15.37
C ARG A 65 13.20 8.02 -14.82
N GLU A 66 12.67 9.13 -14.34
CA GLU A 66 13.49 10.13 -13.64
C GLU A 66 14.11 9.47 -12.39
N ASP A 67 15.44 9.41 -12.40
CA ASP A 67 16.23 8.70 -11.40
C ASP A 67 16.58 9.55 -10.19
N TRP A 68 16.60 10.87 -10.36
CA TRP A 68 17.05 11.80 -9.32
C TRP A 68 15.96 12.75 -8.84
N GLY A 69 16.09 13.20 -7.60
CA GLY A 69 15.25 14.23 -7.00
C GLY A 69 13.84 13.80 -6.59
N VAL A 70 13.04 14.76 -6.17
CA VAL A 70 11.65 14.60 -5.72
C VAL A 70 10.69 15.00 -6.85
N TRP A 71 9.76 14.12 -7.19
CA TRP A 71 8.80 14.34 -8.27
C TRP A 71 7.40 13.90 -7.85
N GLY A 72 6.42 14.80 -7.95
CA GLY A 72 5.03 14.50 -7.58
C GLY A 72 4.89 13.94 -6.16
N GLY A 73 5.68 14.45 -5.22
CA GLY A 73 5.73 13.99 -3.83
C GLY A 73 6.56 12.73 -3.60
N LEU A 74 7.05 12.05 -4.64
CA LEU A 74 7.81 10.80 -4.50
C LEU A 74 9.32 11.07 -4.47
N SER A 75 10.02 10.43 -3.54
CA SER A 75 11.48 10.32 -3.56
C SER A 75 11.96 9.32 -4.62
N GLU A 76 13.26 9.33 -4.90
CA GLU A 76 13.92 8.36 -5.79
C GLU A 76 13.63 6.91 -5.39
N GLY A 77 13.78 6.61 -4.09
CA GLY A 77 13.52 5.27 -3.54
C GLY A 77 12.05 4.85 -3.64
N GLN A 78 11.11 5.78 -3.43
CA GLN A 78 9.68 5.50 -3.61
C GLN A 78 9.36 5.21 -5.08
N ARG A 79 9.88 6.02 -6.02
CA ARG A 79 9.73 5.74 -7.47
C ARG A 79 10.34 4.41 -7.86
N ALA A 80 11.54 4.08 -7.37
CA ALA A 80 12.17 2.78 -7.63
C ALA A 80 11.31 1.60 -7.15
N THR A 81 10.68 1.73 -5.99
CA THR A 81 9.75 0.72 -5.45
C THR A 81 8.52 0.56 -6.35
N ILE A 82 7.92 1.66 -6.79
CA ILE A 82 6.79 1.63 -7.74
C ILE A 82 7.20 0.95 -9.05
N ARG A 83 8.36 1.30 -9.62
CA ARG A 83 8.87 0.70 -10.87
C ARG A 83 9.15 -0.80 -10.77
N LYS A 84 9.48 -1.32 -9.58
CA LYS A 84 9.61 -2.76 -9.34
C LYS A 84 8.25 -3.47 -9.36
N LYS A 85 7.20 -2.82 -8.86
CA LYS A 85 5.86 -3.40 -8.70
C LYS A 85 4.97 -3.25 -9.93
N TYR A 86 5.10 -2.15 -10.68
CA TYR A 86 4.22 -1.81 -11.79
C TYR A 86 5.00 -1.64 -13.09
N LYS A 87 4.41 -2.08 -14.21
CA LYS A 87 4.90 -1.78 -15.55
C LYS A 87 4.42 -0.40 -15.99
N ALA A 88 5.19 0.29 -16.84
CA ALA A 88 4.90 1.67 -17.25
C ALA A 88 3.48 1.83 -17.84
N HIS A 89 3.07 0.96 -18.77
CA HIS A 89 1.72 1.00 -19.36
C HIS A 89 0.59 0.85 -18.33
N GLN A 90 0.85 0.21 -17.18
CA GLN A 90 -0.16 0.05 -16.13
C GLN A 90 -0.42 1.36 -15.38
N LEU A 91 0.56 2.26 -15.35
CA LEU A 91 0.52 3.56 -14.67
C LEU A 91 -0.07 4.66 -15.57
N GLU A 92 -0.43 4.33 -16.81
CA GLU A 92 -1.25 5.19 -17.68
C GLU A 92 -2.73 5.20 -17.22
N ASN A 93 -3.17 4.13 -16.53
CA ASN A 93 -4.48 4.08 -15.90
C ASN A 93 -4.50 4.98 -14.64
N PRO A 94 -5.38 6.00 -14.57
CA PRO A 94 -5.40 6.95 -13.45
C PRO A 94 -5.60 6.30 -12.08
N ALA A 95 -6.52 5.35 -11.96
CA ALA A 95 -6.79 4.68 -10.68
C ALA A 95 -5.60 3.84 -10.20
N ARG A 96 -4.87 3.20 -11.12
CA ARG A 96 -3.65 2.45 -10.78
C ARG A 96 -2.50 3.37 -10.40
N LEU A 97 -2.32 4.47 -11.11
CA LEU A 97 -1.34 5.50 -10.77
C LEU A 97 -1.62 6.04 -9.37
N GLU A 98 -2.86 6.43 -9.11
CA GLU A 98 -3.31 6.97 -7.83
C GLU A 98 -3.03 5.99 -6.68
N ALA A 99 -3.44 4.73 -6.84
CA ALA A 99 -3.16 3.68 -5.86
C ALA A 99 -1.65 3.45 -5.64
N ALA A 100 -0.84 3.51 -6.70
CA ALA A 100 0.61 3.33 -6.59
C ALA A 100 1.29 4.52 -5.88
N VAL A 101 0.89 5.75 -6.20
CA VAL A 101 1.44 6.98 -5.63
C VAL A 101 1.04 7.10 -4.17
N TYR A 102 -0.26 7.08 -3.85
CA TYR A 102 -0.72 7.22 -2.47
C TYR A 102 -0.33 6.02 -1.60
N GLY A 103 -0.26 4.82 -2.16
CA GLY A 103 0.30 3.66 -1.45
C GLY A 103 1.78 3.85 -1.07
N ALA A 104 2.57 4.51 -1.93
CA ALA A 104 3.97 4.82 -1.62
C ALA A 104 4.12 5.99 -0.62
N LEU A 105 3.15 6.92 -0.60
CA LEU A 105 3.12 8.10 0.27
C LEU A 105 2.36 7.88 1.58
N HIS A 106 1.82 6.69 1.81
CA HIS A 106 0.89 6.41 2.90
C HIS A 106 1.40 6.87 4.27
N PHE A 107 2.68 6.65 4.58
CA PHE A 107 3.26 7.08 5.86
C PHE A 107 3.31 8.60 6.00
N GLU A 108 3.65 9.31 4.92
CA GLU A 108 3.75 10.77 4.94
C GLU A 108 2.38 11.45 5.00
N LEU A 109 1.35 10.84 4.41
CA LEU A 109 -0.01 11.37 4.40
C LEU A 109 -0.82 10.96 5.62
N ASN A 110 -0.44 9.86 6.31
CA ASN A 110 -1.16 9.33 7.47
C ASN A 110 -0.22 9.06 8.66
N PRO A 111 0.45 10.09 9.21
CA PRO A 111 1.48 9.90 10.24
C PRO A 111 0.95 9.36 11.59
N THR A 112 -0.36 9.46 11.83
CA THR A 112 -1.01 9.00 13.06
C THR A 112 -1.78 7.68 12.90
N GLU A 113 -1.80 7.11 11.69
CA GLU A 113 -2.53 5.87 11.45
C GLU A 113 -1.85 4.70 12.16
N THR A 114 -2.64 3.89 12.84
CA THR A 114 -2.16 2.73 13.58
C THR A 114 -2.64 1.45 12.93
N LEU A 115 -1.99 0.34 13.22
CA LEU A 115 -2.50 -0.98 12.83
C LEU A 115 -3.93 -1.24 13.33
N ARG A 116 -4.31 -0.62 14.46
CA ARG A 116 -5.66 -0.71 15.01
C ARG A 116 -6.68 0.07 14.16
N SER A 117 -6.38 1.30 13.77
CA SER A 117 -7.29 2.06 12.90
C SER A 117 -7.47 1.38 11.54
N VAL A 118 -6.37 0.88 10.95
CA VAL A 118 -6.44 0.08 9.71
C VAL A 118 -7.37 -1.12 9.87
N TRP A 119 -7.30 -1.83 11.00
CA TRP A 119 -8.19 -2.94 11.30
C TRP A 119 -9.66 -2.52 11.38
N ASP A 120 -9.94 -1.48 12.16
CA ASP A 120 -11.31 -1.00 12.40
C ASP A 120 -11.97 -0.49 11.11
N ASP A 121 -11.21 0.20 10.25
CA ASP A 121 -11.71 0.73 8.98
C ASP A 121 -11.98 -0.35 7.94
N ASN A 122 -11.22 -1.46 7.98
CA ASN A 122 -11.24 -2.49 6.94
C ASN A 122 -11.91 -3.81 7.35
N THR A 123 -12.41 -3.93 8.57
CA THR A 123 -13.10 -5.14 9.05
C THR A 123 -14.62 -4.98 8.97
N CYS A 124 -15.32 -6.05 8.61
CA CYS A 124 -16.78 -6.13 8.65
C CYS A 124 -17.25 -7.38 9.41
N VAL A 125 -18.47 -7.32 9.95
CA VAL A 125 -19.10 -8.44 10.65
C VAL A 125 -19.73 -9.38 9.62
N LEU A 126 -19.48 -10.67 9.79
CA LEU A 126 -20.09 -11.75 9.02
C LEU A 126 -21.07 -12.54 9.92
N PRO A 127 -22.05 -13.25 9.34
CA PRO A 127 -22.99 -14.08 10.12
C PRO A 127 -22.26 -15.05 11.05
N GLY A 128 -22.86 -15.39 12.19
CA GLY A 128 -22.29 -16.39 13.12
C GLY A 128 -21.10 -15.90 13.95
N GLY A 129 -20.90 -14.58 14.08
CA GLY A 129 -19.80 -14.02 14.89
C GLY A 129 -18.44 -14.07 14.19
N HIS A 130 -18.42 -14.24 12.87
CA HIS A 130 -17.20 -14.18 12.07
C HIS A 130 -16.85 -12.74 11.70
N LEU A 131 -15.59 -12.49 11.37
CA LEU A 131 -15.11 -11.20 10.83
C LEU A 131 -14.56 -11.39 9.43
N GLY A 132 -14.86 -10.46 8.53
CA GLY A 132 -14.36 -10.39 7.15
C GLY A 132 -13.51 -9.15 6.91
N TRP A 133 -12.78 -9.15 5.80
CA TRP A 133 -11.97 -8.01 5.35
C TRP A 133 -12.65 -7.34 4.14
N LYS A 134 -12.82 -6.01 4.17
CA LYS A 134 -13.57 -5.26 3.15
C LYS A 134 -12.85 -5.21 1.79
N SER A 135 -11.52 -5.26 1.79
CA SER A 135 -10.73 -5.19 0.56
C SER A 135 -10.56 -6.56 -0.10
N ALA A 136 -10.61 -6.61 -1.43
CA ALA A 136 -10.29 -7.82 -2.20
C ALA A 136 -8.78 -8.18 -2.18
N SER A 137 -7.92 -7.27 -1.70
CA SER A 137 -6.47 -7.52 -1.63
C SER A 137 -6.12 -8.52 -0.52
N THR A 138 -5.25 -9.48 -0.83
CA THR A 138 -4.77 -10.48 0.13
C THR A 138 -3.72 -9.96 1.10
N SER A 139 -3.15 -8.78 0.81
CA SER A 139 -2.18 -8.08 1.67
C SER A 139 -2.24 -6.57 1.45
N PHE A 140 -1.73 -5.83 2.41
CA PHE A 140 -1.50 -4.39 2.29
C PHE A 140 -0.13 -4.04 2.87
N SER A 141 0.37 -2.86 2.53
CA SER A 141 1.64 -2.36 3.06
C SER A 141 1.38 -1.40 4.19
N PHE A 142 1.96 -1.65 5.36
CA PHE A 142 1.93 -0.74 6.49
C PHE A 142 3.37 -0.43 6.92
N HIS A 143 3.76 0.85 6.87
CA HIS A 143 5.12 1.32 7.18
C HIS A 143 6.22 0.53 6.44
N GLY A 144 5.99 0.23 5.16
CA GLY A 144 6.93 -0.51 4.31
C GLY A 144 6.94 -2.04 4.51
N ILE A 145 6.14 -2.57 5.44
CA ILE A 145 6.00 -4.01 5.69
C ILE A 145 4.71 -4.49 5.04
N SER A 146 4.81 -5.52 4.19
CA SER A 146 3.62 -6.20 3.68
C SER A 146 3.05 -7.11 4.76
N ILE A 147 1.78 -6.90 5.12
CA ILE A 147 1.05 -7.68 6.12
C ILE A 147 -0.29 -8.15 5.53
N THR A 148 -0.69 -9.38 5.84
CA THR A 148 -2.02 -9.90 5.46
C THR A 148 -3.06 -9.54 6.53
N PRO A 149 -4.36 -9.45 6.19
CA PRO A 149 -5.42 -9.25 7.18
C PRO A 149 -5.39 -10.26 8.33
N LYS A 150 -5.07 -11.53 8.04
CA LYS A 150 -4.93 -12.58 9.06
C LYS A 150 -3.73 -12.36 9.98
N GLN A 151 -2.59 -11.91 9.45
CA GLN A 151 -1.43 -11.54 10.27
C GLN A 151 -1.69 -10.30 11.13
N LEU A 152 -2.40 -9.31 10.60
CA LEU A 152 -2.81 -8.14 11.38
C LEU A 152 -3.73 -8.55 12.54
N SER A 153 -4.77 -9.34 12.25
CA SER A 153 -5.69 -9.89 13.25
C SER A 153 -4.96 -10.61 14.39
N PHE A 154 -4.05 -11.52 14.02
CA PHE A 154 -3.23 -12.27 14.96
C PHE A 154 -2.35 -11.34 15.80
N LEU A 155 -1.66 -10.38 15.17
CA LEU A 155 -0.79 -9.44 15.87
C LEU A 155 -1.55 -8.58 16.88
N LEU A 156 -2.76 -8.11 16.52
CA LEU A 156 -3.59 -7.29 17.41
C LEU A 156 -4.15 -8.09 18.59
N ASP A 157 -4.48 -9.36 18.39
CA ASP A 157 -5.01 -10.24 19.45
C ASP A 157 -3.92 -10.78 20.37
N ARG A 158 -2.81 -11.26 19.81
CA ARG A 158 -1.71 -11.89 20.57
C ARG A 158 -0.67 -10.91 21.08
N GLY A 159 -0.61 -9.70 20.52
CA GLY A 159 0.42 -8.70 20.86
C GLY A 159 1.82 -9.03 20.33
N HIS A 160 1.99 -10.07 19.51
CA HIS A 160 3.26 -10.44 18.90
C HIS A 160 3.09 -10.90 17.45
N LYS A 161 4.19 -10.87 16.68
CA LYS A 161 4.19 -11.33 15.29
C LYS A 161 3.98 -12.84 15.23
N ALA A 162 3.22 -13.28 14.24
CA ALA A 162 3.01 -14.70 13.96
C ALA A 162 4.29 -15.40 13.49
N VAL A 163 4.48 -16.65 13.90
CA VAL A 163 5.51 -17.53 13.36
C VAL A 163 4.99 -18.19 12.08
N GLY A 164 5.58 -17.85 10.94
CA GLY A 164 5.20 -18.42 9.65
C GLY A 164 3.80 -18.00 9.17
N GLN A 165 3.09 -18.91 8.51
CA GLN A 165 1.77 -18.63 7.93
C GLN A 165 0.65 -18.69 8.98
N VAL A 166 -0.12 -17.61 9.07
CA VAL A 166 -1.39 -17.58 9.79
C VAL A 166 -2.49 -18.20 8.94
N ARG A 167 -3.12 -19.25 9.45
CA ARG A 167 -4.18 -19.99 8.79
C ARG A 167 -5.42 -20.02 9.66
N ARG A 168 -6.56 -20.25 9.02
CA ARG A 168 -7.83 -20.43 9.72
C ARG A 168 -7.81 -21.77 10.47
N SER A 169 -8.39 -21.80 11.67
CA SER A 169 -8.63 -23.04 12.41
C SER A 169 -9.52 -23.99 11.58
N PRO A 170 -9.28 -25.32 11.65
CA PRO A 170 -10.18 -26.31 11.06
C PRO A 170 -11.64 -26.15 11.50
N ASP A 171 -11.86 -25.61 12.69
CA ASP A 171 -13.19 -25.49 13.31
C ASP A 171 -14.01 -24.31 12.77
N CYS A 172 -13.40 -23.44 11.95
CA CYS A 172 -14.07 -22.29 11.37
C CYS A 172 -14.49 -22.58 9.91
N PRO A 173 -15.80 -22.56 9.58
CA PRO A 173 -16.28 -22.88 8.23
C PRO A 173 -16.08 -21.73 7.23
N VAL A 174 -16.03 -20.47 7.68
CA VAL A 174 -16.04 -19.27 6.82
C VAL A 174 -14.66 -18.99 6.23
N VAL A 175 -14.52 -19.01 4.89
CA VAL A 175 -13.23 -18.97 4.15
C VAL A 175 -12.52 -17.64 4.30
N GLU A 176 -13.26 -16.56 4.10
CA GLU A 176 -12.80 -15.18 4.30
C GLU A 176 -12.68 -14.76 5.76
N CYS A 177 -12.86 -15.69 6.72
CA CYS A 177 -12.78 -15.33 8.14
C CYS A 177 -11.37 -14.86 8.52
N VAL A 178 -11.33 -13.67 9.10
CA VAL A 178 -10.14 -13.06 9.70
C VAL A 178 -10.28 -12.92 11.22
N HIS A 179 -11.32 -13.49 11.84
CA HIS A 179 -11.55 -13.37 13.28
C HIS A 179 -10.37 -13.98 14.07
N PRO A 180 -9.74 -13.27 15.02
CA PRO A 180 -8.50 -13.73 15.67
C PRO A 180 -8.61 -15.10 16.33
N ARG A 181 -9.71 -15.36 17.06
CA ARG A 181 -10.01 -16.66 17.68
C ARG A 181 -10.09 -17.85 16.71
N HIS A 182 -10.28 -17.57 15.42
CA HIS A 182 -10.34 -18.58 14.37
C HIS A 182 -9.06 -18.65 13.55
N LEU A 183 -7.98 -18.01 14.00
CA LEU A 183 -6.69 -18.01 13.34
C LEU A 183 -5.65 -18.68 14.21
N MET A 184 -4.71 -19.37 13.56
CA MET A 184 -3.55 -19.97 14.20
C MET A 184 -2.31 -19.76 13.34
N ASP A 185 -1.18 -19.49 13.97
CA ASP A 185 0.10 -19.43 13.27
C ASP A 185 0.69 -20.82 13.00
N ALA A 186 1.93 -20.91 12.52
CA ALA A 186 2.56 -22.21 12.26
C ALA A 186 2.93 -22.96 13.54
N GLU A 187 3.25 -22.25 14.62
CA GLU A 187 3.66 -22.86 15.87
C GLU A 187 2.47 -23.40 16.66
N GLU A 188 1.41 -22.61 16.83
CA GLU A 188 0.16 -23.05 17.47
C GLU A 188 -0.41 -24.30 16.78
N ARG A 189 -0.34 -24.34 15.44
CA ARG A 189 -0.76 -25.53 14.66
C ARG A 189 0.12 -26.75 14.92
N ARG A 190 1.44 -26.59 15.05
CA ARG A 190 2.35 -27.69 15.39
C ARG A 190 2.03 -28.23 16.78
N GLN A 191 1.85 -27.34 17.75
CA GLN A 191 1.52 -27.69 19.13
C GLN A 191 0.20 -28.45 19.22
N ARG A 192 -0.84 -28.02 18.49
CA ARG A 192 -2.13 -28.74 18.40
C ARG A 192 -1.95 -30.19 17.91
N VAL A 193 -1.18 -30.41 16.84
CA VAL A 193 -0.92 -31.76 16.31
C VAL A 193 -0.17 -32.64 17.31
N VAL A 194 0.81 -32.07 18.03
CA VAL A 194 1.53 -32.80 19.08
C VAL A 194 0.60 -33.18 20.22
N ALA A 195 -0.23 -32.25 20.70
CA ALA A 195 -1.21 -32.50 21.75
C ALA A 195 -2.25 -33.56 21.35
N GLU A 196 -2.77 -33.49 20.12
CA GLU A 196 -3.70 -34.50 19.58
C GLU A 196 -3.08 -35.90 19.52
N ARG A 197 -1.78 -36.00 19.17
CA ARG A 197 -1.07 -37.28 19.16
C ARG A 197 -0.84 -37.84 20.57
N ALA A 198 -0.46 -36.99 21.52
CA ALA A 198 -0.30 -37.37 22.92
C ALA A 198 -1.62 -37.90 23.51
N ALA A 199 -2.72 -37.15 23.33
CA ALA A 199 -4.04 -37.56 23.82
C ALA A 199 -4.51 -38.92 23.26
N ARG A 200 -4.25 -39.19 21.97
CA ARG A 200 -4.54 -40.50 21.36
C ARG A 200 -3.68 -41.62 21.93
N ALA A 201 -2.41 -41.37 22.22
CA ALA A 201 -1.52 -42.35 22.85
C ALA A 201 -2.00 -42.70 24.26
N ASP A 202 -2.39 -41.70 25.06
CA ASP A 202 -2.92 -41.88 26.41
C ASP A 202 -4.24 -42.66 26.39
N THR A 203 -5.12 -42.38 25.42
CA THR A 203 -6.40 -43.10 25.25
C THR A 203 -6.17 -44.58 24.93
N ASN A 204 -5.18 -44.89 24.09
CA ASN A 204 -4.83 -46.26 23.76
C ASN A 204 -4.17 -47.01 24.93
N GLN A 205 -3.44 -46.32 25.81
CA GLN A 205 -2.86 -46.92 27.03
C GLN A 205 -3.91 -47.24 28.10
N LEU A 206 -4.98 -46.44 28.20
CA LEU A 206 -6.08 -46.69 29.13
C LEU A 206 -7.06 -47.79 28.64
N ALA A 207 -7.03 -48.10 27.34
CA ALA A 207 -7.88 -49.12 26.72
C ALA A 207 -7.21 -50.51 26.61
N ALA A 208 -5.96 -50.65 27.03
CA ALA A 208 -5.16 -51.88 27.04
C ALA A 208 -4.99 -52.42 28.45
#